data_AF-H0TPY2-F1
#
_entry.id   AF-H0TPY2-F1
#
_cell.length_a   1.000
_cell.length_b   1.000
_cell.length_c   1.000
_cell.angle_alpha   90.00
_cell.angle_beta   90.00
_cell.angle_gamma   90.00
#
_symmetry.space_group_name_H-M   'P 1'
#
loop_
_entity.id
_entity.type
_entity.pdbx_description
1 polymer ?
#
loop_
_entity_poly.entity_id
_entity_poly.type
_entity_poly.pdbx_seq_one_letter_code
_entity_poly.pdbx_strand_id
1 'polypeptide(L)'
;MERVYHQSNLLGEWKGSWTASNQAVSFKVVNIRGAQATIEYTHNGRTERGIGKVNGATIDFGNVTLGTKNGKTAVLLFSAGGGKATATLEKQAPAAEQSNLTGSWAGYSADNGKSASFRVLSVSGNEAQVSVTIDGITRQGTGIVYKNVIMFGQSQISTDDGKNGEVIYQFGNKSYMVPVTKLPPLA
;
A
#
# COMPACT_ATOMS: atom_id res chain seq x y z
N MET A 1 4.69 18.62 -21.56
CA MET A 1 3.69 17.82 -20.83
C MET A 1 4.47 16.99 -19.81
N GLU A 2 4.89 17.57 -18.68
CA GLU A 2 5.98 17.00 -17.84
C GLU A 2 5.84 17.33 -16.34
N ARG A 3 4.62 17.62 -15.87
CA ARG A 3 4.37 17.94 -14.44
C ARG A 3 3.84 16.76 -13.63
N VAL A 4 3.15 15.83 -14.27
CA VAL A 4 2.45 14.73 -13.59
C VAL A 4 3.43 13.69 -13.02
N TYR A 5 4.54 13.42 -13.73
CA TYR A 5 5.54 12.42 -13.33
C TYR A 5 6.35 12.79 -12.08
N HIS A 6 6.53 14.08 -11.77
CA HIS A 6 7.27 14.50 -10.57
C HIS A 6 6.37 14.60 -9.34
N GLN A 7 5.08 14.92 -9.52
CA GLN A 7 4.11 14.96 -8.44
C GLN A 7 3.87 13.57 -7.84
N SER A 8 3.86 12.51 -8.65
CA SER A 8 3.73 11.13 -8.17
C SER A 8 4.86 10.70 -7.23
N ASN A 9 6.06 11.26 -7.39
CA ASN A 9 7.19 10.87 -6.56
C ASN A 9 7.01 11.26 -5.10
N LEU A 10 6.27 12.35 -4.82
CA LEU A 10 5.98 12.85 -3.48
C LEU A 10 4.93 12.02 -2.74
N LEU A 11 4.03 11.35 -3.46
CA LEU A 11 2.94 10.56 -2.88
C LEU A 11 3.49 9.39 -2.04
N GLY A 12 2.89 9.15 -0.86
CA GLY A 12 3.26 8.05 0.03
C GLY A 12 3.72 8.52 1.42
N GLU A 13 4.15 7.55 2.24
CA GLU A 13 4.67 7.81 3.58
C GLU A 13 6.20 7.92 3.56
N TRP A 14 6.72 8.88 4.32
CA TRP A 14 8.14 9.16 4.47
C TRP A 14 8.49 9.14 5.96
N LYS A 15 9.54 8.42 6.35
CA LYS A 15 10.00 8.33 7.75
C LYS A 15 11.49 8.58 7.86
N GLY A 16 11.89 9.15 8.99
CA GLY A 16 13.28 9.35 9.36
C GLY A 16 13.37 9.96 10.74
N SER A 17 14.50 10.60 11.02
CA SER A 17 14.75 11.31 12.27
C SER A 17 15.33 12.69 11.99
N TRP A 18 15.01 13.66 12.83
CA TRP A 18 15.65 14.98 12.80
C TRP A 18 17.15 14.85 13.01
N THR A 19 17.95 15.49 12.15
CA THR A 19 19.42 15.39 12.20
C THR A 19 20.01 15.88 13.52
N ALA A 20 19.40 16.90 14.14
CA ALA A 20 19.92 17.51 15.36
C ALA A 20 19.54 16.78 16.65
N SER A 21 18.33 16.18 16.72
CA SER A 21 17.80 15.60 17.96
C SER A 21 17.61 14.08 17.91
N ASN A 22 17.79 13.47 16.74
CA ASN A 22 17.47 12.08 16.44
C ASN A 22 16.01 11.68 16.78
N GLN A 23 15.12 12.67 16.96
CA GLN A 23 13.71 12.41 17.20
C GLN A 23 13.04 11.97 15.91
N ALA A 24 12.22 10.93 16.00
CA ALA A 24 11.49 10.40 14.88
C ALA A 24 10.52 11.44 14.28
N VAL A 25 10.43 11.44 12.96
CA VAL A 25 9.52 12.29 12.20
C VAL A 25 8.95 11.50 11.03
N SER A 26 7.66 11.68 10.75
CA SER A 26 7.02 11.14 9.56
C SER A 26 6.21 12.19 8.82
N PHE A 27 6.21 12.08 7.50
CA PHE A 27 5.44 12.94 6.62
C PHE A 27 4.75 12.05 5.60
N LYS A 28 3.42 12.08 5.56
CA LYS A 28 2.62 11.23 4.67
C LYS A 28 1.80 12.11 3.75
N VAL A 29 1.98 11.89 2.46
CA VAL A 29 1.22 12.52 1.39
C VAL A 29 0.14 11.54 0.96
N VAL A 30 -1.10 11.82 1.36
CA VAL A 30 -2.27 10.93 1.16
C VAL A 30 -2.79 11.01 -0.26
N ASN A 31 -2.89 12.22 -0.81
CA ASN A 31 -3.27 12.46 -2.20
C ASN A 31 -2.67 13.77 -2.70
N ILE A 32 -2.65 13.93 -4.03
CA ILE A 32 -2.31 15.20 -4.69
C ILE A 32 -3.40 15.48 -5.73
N ARG A 33 -3.97 16.69 -5.69
CA ARG A 33 -4.95 17.19 -6.66
C ARG A 33 -4.50 18.57 -7.14
N GLY A 34 -3.87 18.62 -8.32
CA GLY A 34 -3.33 19.86 -8.88
C GLY A 34 -2.21 20.43 -8.00
N ALA A 35 -2.45 21.59 -7.39
CA ALA A 35 -1.50 22.29 -6.53
C ALA A 35 -1.72 22.04 -5.02
N GLN A 36 -2.61 21.10 -4.67
CA GLN A 36 -2.96 20.79 -3.29
C GLN A 36 -2.64 19.33 -2.96
N ALA A 37 -2.20 19.07 -1.74
CA ALA A 37 -1.97 17.72 -1.21
C ALA A 37 -2.62 17.56 0.16
N THR A 38 -3.25 16.40 0.42
CA THR A 38 -3.68 16.04 1.77
C THR A 38 -2.53 15.41 2.53
N ILE A 39 -2.17 15.98 3.69
CA ILE A 39 -0.98 15.63 4.46
C ILE A 39 -1.34 15.12 5.85
N GLU A 40 -0.61 14.11 6.31
CA GLU A 40 -0.47 13.75 7.73
C GLU A 40 1.01 13.91 8.12
N TYR A 41 1.30 14.75 9.10
CA TYR A 41 2.66 15.06 9.52
C TYR A 41 2.81 14.75 11.01
N THR A 42 3.69 13.82 11.36
CA THR A 42 3.94 13.41 12.75
C THR A 42 5.33 13.87 13.20
N HIS A 43 5.39 14.66 14.25
CA HIS A 43 6.63 15.11 14.89
C HIS A 43 6.40 15.27 16.39
N ASN A 44 7.43 15.06 17.20
CA ASN A 44 7.35 15.25 18.66
C ASN A 44 6.17 14.50 19.32
N GLY A 45 5.82 13.33 18.80
CA GLY A 45 4.70 12.52 19.29
C GLY A 45 3.30 13.06 18.95
N ARG A 46 3.18 14.09 18.09
CA ARG A 46 1.91 14.67 17.65
C ARG A 46 1.74 14.55 16.16
N THR A 47 0.50 14.36 15.71
CA THR A 47 0.15 14.31 14.29
C THR A 47 -0.73 15.49 13.91
N GLU A 48 -0.28 16.27 12.94
CA GLU A 48 -1.01 17.35 12.30
C GLU A 48 -1.56 16.87 10.96
N ARG A 49 -2.77 17.31 10.60
CA ARG A 49 -3.43 16.95 9.35
C ARG A 49 -3.94 18.20 8.65
N GLY A 50 -3.82 18.24 7.33
CA GLY A 50 -4.36 19.36 6.56
C GLY A 50 -3.96 19.34 5.10
N ILE A 51 -4.08 20.51 4.47
CA ILE A 51 -3.78 20.70 3.06
C ILE A 51 -2.43 21.40 2.92
N GLY A 52 -1.50 20.75 2.21
CA GLY A 52 -0.24 21.32 1.77
C GLY A 52 -0.31 21.85 0.34
N LYS A 53 0.61 22.76 -0.01
CA LYS A 53 0.75 23.32 -1.35
C LYS A 53 1.85 22.60 -2.12
N VAL A 54 1.51 22.07 -3.29
CA VAL A 54 2.44 21.36 -4.17
C VAL A 54 3.09 22.35 -5.13
N ASN A 55 4.43 22.34 -5.18
CA ASN A 55 5.21 23.13 -6.13
C ASN A 55 6.26 22.26 -6.82
N GLY A 56 5.85 21.56 -7.88
CA GLY A 56 6.72 20.64 -8.61
C GLY A 56 7.14 19.46 -7.76
N ALA A 57 8.40 19.45 -7.33
CA ALA A 57 9.03 18.39 -6.55
C ALA A 57 9.03 18.64 -5.03
N THR A 58 8.32 19.69 -4.58
CA THR A 58 8.17 20.02 -3.16
C THR A 58 6.71 20.15 -2.72
N ILE A 59 6.48 19.97 -1.42
CA ILE A 59 5.21 20.26 -0.75
C ILE A 59 5.49 21.13 0.47
N ASP A 60 4.82 22.28 0.54
CA ASP A 60 4.82 23.15 1.72
C ASP A 60 3.60 22.86 2.59
N PHE A 61 3.80 22.65 3.89
CA PHE A 61 2.75 22.41 4.88
C PHE A 61 3.10 23.09 6.20
N GLY A 62 2.40 24.18 6.53
CA GLY A 62 2.73 24.99 7.70
C GLY A 62 4.17 25.49 7.65
N ASN A 63 4.98 25.13 8.66
CA ASN A 63 6.39 25.50 8.77
C ASN A 63 7.36 24.46 8.18
N VAL A 64 6.86 23.46 7.45
CA VAL A 64 7.71 22.42 6.84
C VAL A 64 7.57 22.36 5.32
N THR A 65 8.67 22.02 4.67
CA THR A 65 8.75 21.72 3.24
C THR A 65 9.34 20.33 3.04
N LEU A 66 8.60 19.44 2.39
CA LEU A 66 9.10 18.14 1.92
C LEU A 66 9.57 18.30 0.48
N GLY A 67 10.77 17.81 0.14
CA GLY A 67 11.27 17.76 -1.24
C GLY A 67 11.90 16.43 -1.59
N THR A 68 11.61 15.90 -2.78
CA THR A 68 12.27 14.68 -3.29
C THR A 68 12.70 14.85 -4.74
N LYS A 69 13.89 14.37 -5.08
CA LYS A 69 14.37 14.34 -6.47
C LYS A 69 14.09 13.00 -7.16
N ASN A 70 14.14 11.90 -6.40
CA ASN A 70 14.19 10.54 -6.93
C ASN A 70 13.01 9.65 -6.52
N GLY A 71 12.11 10.14 -5.65
CA GLY A 71 11.00 9.35 -5.13
C GLY A 71 11.43 8.19 -4.21
N LYS A 72 12.67 8.18 -3.72
CA LYS A 72 13.21 7.17 -2.79
C LYS A 72 13.66 7.79 -1.47
N THR A 73 14.30 8.95 -1.57
CA THR A 73 14.71 9.77 -0.43
C THR A 73 14.11 11.15 -0.55
N ALA A 74 13.78 11.76 0.58
CA ALA A 74 13.29 13.12 0.66
C ALA A 74 14.04 13.90 1.74
N VAL A 75 14.10 15.21 1.56
CA VAL A 75 14.53 16.14 2.60
C VAL A 75 13.29 16.80 3.16
N LEU A 76 13.16 16.77 4.48
CA LEU A 76 12.18 17.57 5.21
C LEU A 76 12.92 18.74 5.85
N LEU A 77 12.52 19.96 5.49
CA LEU A 77 13.02 21.19 6.05
C LEU A 77 11.95 21.81 6.95
N PHE A 78 12.27 22.07 8.20
CA PHE A 78 11.47 22.93 9.08
C PHE A 78 12.08 24.34 9.12
N SER A 79 11.24 25.37 9.00
CA SER A 79 11.66 26.76 9.21
C SER A 79 10.56 27.58 9.88
N ALA A 80 10.81 28.06 11.09
CA ALA A 80 9.93 28.97 11.82
C ALA A 80 10.73 29.88 12.75
N GLY A 81 10.43 31.18 12.77
CA GLY A 81 10.96 32.12 13.79
C GLY A 81 12.49 32.16 13.90
N GLY A 82 13.23 31.91 12.81
CA GLY A 82 14.70 31.85 12.80
C GLY A 82 15.29 30.46 13.07
N GLY A 83 14.51 29.51 13.60
CA GLY A 83 14.90 28.13 13.77
C GLY A 83 14.85 27.34 12.45
N LYS A 84 15.87 26.51 12.20
CA LYS A 84 15.92 25.58 11.07
C LYS A 84 16.26 24.18 11.56
N ALA A 85 15.54 23.19 11.06
CA ALA A 85 15.88 21.78 11.26
C ALA A 85 15.72 21.03 9.94
N THR A 86 16.51 19.98 9.77
CA THR A 86 16.44 19.12 8.58
C THR A 86 16.37 17.66 8.99
N ALA A 87 15.70 16.86 8.17
CA ALA A 87 15.69 15.41 8.26
C ALA A 87 15.81 14.82 6.86
N THR A 88 16.59 13.75 6.75
CA THR A 88 16.53 12.86 5.58
C THR A 88 15.49 11.80 5.87
N LEU A 89 14.51 11.69 4.97
CA LEU A 89 13.45 10.72 5.06
C LEU A 89 13.61 9.66 3.97
N GLU A 90 13.33 8.42 4.34
CA GLU A 90 13.21 7.32 3.39
C GLU A 90 11.75 7.12 3.05
N LYS A 91 11.49 6.91 1.75
CA LYS A 91 10.16 6.53 1.31
C LYS A 91 9.87 5.17 1.90
N GLN A 92 8.82 5.11 2.69
CA GLN A 92 8.32 3.84 3.16
C GLN A 92 7.71 3.13 1.96
N ALA A 93 7.94 1.82 1.87
CA ALA A 93 7.01 1.00 1.12
C ALA A 93 5.61 1.43 1.57
N PRO A 94 4.67 1.66 0.63
CA PRO A 94 3.29 1.88 1.01
C PRO A 94 2.99 0.83 2.08
N ALA A 95 2.47 1.24 3.25
CA ALA A 95 1.84 0.27 4.14
C ALA A 95 0.87 -0.44 3.21
N ALA A 96 1.19 -1.69 2.81
CA ALA A 96 0.64 -2.35 1.61
C ALA A 96 -0.80 -1.91 1.58
N GLU A 97 -1.20 -1.00 0.65
CA GLU A 97 -2.53 -0.37 0.73
C GLU A 97 -3.45 -1.52 0.98
N GLN A 98 -4.00 -1.65 2.19
CA GLN A 98 -4.25 -2.98 2.74
C GLN A 98 -5.22 -3.63 1.79
N SER A 99 -4.66 -4.45 0.89
CA SER A 99 -5.37 -4.72 -0.35
C SER A 99 -6.65 -5.34 0.15
N ASN A 100 -7.78 -5.02 -0.45
CA ASN A 100 -9.00 -5.69 -0.04
C ASN A 100 -8.77 -7.20 -0.01
N LEU A 101 -7.82 -7.70 -0.82
CA LEU A 101 -7.24 -9.05 -0.89
C LEU A 101 -6.24 -9.45 0.21
N THR A 102 -5.48 -8.56 0.87
CA THR A 102 -4.48 -8.95 1.88
C THR A 102 -5.16 -9.62 3.07
N GLY A 103 -4.80 -10.86 3.37
CA GLY A 103 -5.42 -11.67 4.42
C GLY A 103 -5.58 -13.13 4.02
N SER A 104 -6.24 -13.89 4.88
CA SER A 104 -6.58 -15.30 4.63
C SER A 104 -8.02 -15.39 4.13
N TRP A 105 -8.24 -16.19 3.11
CA TRP A 105 -9.53 -16.44 2.49
C TRP A 105 -9.77 -17.93 2.47
N ALA A 106 -10.98 -18.34 2.79
CA ALA A 106 -11.37 -19.73 2.67
C ALA A 106 -12.86 -19.84 2.35
N GLY A 107 -13.22 -20.94 1.70
CA GLY A 107 -14.62 -21.20 1.37
C GLY A 107 -14.82 -22.57 0.73
N TYR A 108 -16.09 -22.86 0.51
CA TYR A 108 -16.58 -24.10 -0.07
C TYR A 108 -17.73 -23.79 -1.01
N SER A 109 -17.71 -24.36 -2.21
CA SER A 109 -18.83 -24.29 -3.16
C SER A 109 -19.66 -25.56 -3.05
N ALA A 110 -20.93 -25.41 -2.68
CA ALA A 110 -21.88 -26.52 -2.69
C ALA A 110 -22.20 -27.00 -4.13
N ASP A 111 -22.08 -26.11 -5.13
CA ASP A 111 -22.43 -26.39 -6.52
C ASP A 111 -21.46 -27.35 -7.21
N ASN A 112 -20.18 -27.30 -6.83
CA ASN A 112 -19.14 -28.15 -7.42
C ASN A 112 -18.37 -29.01 -6.39
N GLY A 113 -18.71 -28.90 -5.11
CA GLY A 113 -18.14 -29.68 -4.02
C GLY A 113 -16.67 -29.34 -3.70
N LYS A 114 -16.16 -28.20 -4.17
CA LYS A 114 -14.75 -27.80 -4.01
C LYS A 114 -14.54 -26.83 -2.87
N SER A 115 -13.40 -26.99 -2.21
CA SER A 115 -12.88 -26.02 -1.24
C SER A 115 -11.61 -25.37 -1.76
N ALA A 116 -11.43 -24.11 -1.40
CA ALA A 116 -10.22 -23.37 -1.70
C ALA A 116 -9.87 -22.50 -0.50
N SER A 117 -8.56 -22.38 -0.24
CA SER A 117 -8.04 -21.33 0.61
C SER A 117 -6.93 -20.57 -0.10
N PHE A 118 -6.90 -19.27 0.14
CA PHE A 118 -5.98 -18.35 -0.48
C PHE A 118 -5.47 -17.41 0.61
N ARG A 119 -4.16 -17.37 0.84
CA ARG A 119 -3.53 -16.47 1.79
C ARG A 119 -2.67 -15.48 1.04
N VAL A 120 -3.01 -14.21 1.16
CA VAL A 120 -2.26 -13.10 0.59
C VAL A 120 -1.44 -12.48 1.72
N LEU A 121 -0.13 -12.72 1.70
CA LEU A 121 0.81 -12.30 2.73
C LEU A 121 1.12 -10.80 2.63
N SER A 122 1.38 -10.34 1.41
CA SER A 122 1.68 -8.94 1.11
C SER A 122 1.32 -8.61 -0.33
N VAL A 123 1.04 -7.34 -0.58
CA VAL A 123 0.85 -6.77 -1.91
C VAL A 123 1.82 -5.59 -2.04
N SER A 124 2.62 -5.59 -3.11
CA SER A 124 3.60 -4.55 -3.43
C SER A 124 3.49 -4.19 -4.90
N GLY A 125 2.82 -3.07 -5.20
CA GLY A 125 2.58 -2.65 -6.58
C GLY A 125 1.72 -3.65 -7.34
N ASN A 126 2.28 -4.26 -8.39
CA ASN A 126 1.63 -5.26 -9.23
C ASN A 126 2.01 -6.72 -8.84
N GLU A 127 2.66 -6.92 -7.70
CA GLU A 127 3.06 -8.25 -7.21
C GLU A 127 2.46 -8.55 -5.84
N ALA A 128 2.13 -9.82 -5.59
CA ALA A 128 1.64 -10.30 -4.29
C ALA A 128 2.34 -11.58 -3.87
N GLN A 129 2.75 -11.67 -2.60
CA GLN A 129 3.22 -12.93 -2.02
C GLN A 129 2.01 -13.74 -1.54
N VAL A 130 1.85 -14.96 -2.04
CA VAL A 130 0.64 -15.76 -1.83
C VAL A 130 0.94 -17.21 -1.47
N SER A 131 -0.02 -17.83 -0.79
CA SER A 131 -0.10 -19.27 -0.54
C SER A 131 -1.51 -19.73 -0.86
N VAL A 132 -1.66 -20.70 -1.75
CA VAL A 132 -2.95 -21.21 -2.23
C VAL A 132 -3.05 -22.69 -1.91
N THR A 133 -4.13 -23.11 -1.28
CA THR A 133 -4.43 -24.53 -1.04
C THR A 133 -5.73 -24.90 -1.72
N ILE A 134 -5.65 -25.84 -2.66
CA ILE A 134 -6.80 -26.36 -3.41
C ILE A 134 -6.77 -27.88 -3.28
N ASP A 135 -7.90 -28.48 -2.91
CA ASP A 135 -8.03 -29.94 -2.77
C ASP A 135 -6.87 -30.58 -1.93
N GLY A 136 -6.38 -29.87 -0.92
CA GLY A 136 -5.31 -30.31 -0.02
C GLY A 136 -3.87 -30.05 -0.52
N ILE A 137 -3.68 -29.51 -1.72
CA ILE A 137 -2.34 -29.21 -2.27
C ILE A 137 -2.05 -27.72 -2.09
N THR A 138 -0.98 -27.41 -1.35
CA THR A 138 -0.52 -26.03 -1.11
C THR A 138 0.60 -25.63 -2.07
N ARG A 139 0.47 -24.44 -2.68
CA ARG A 139 1.49 -23.82 -3.53
C ARG A 139 1.74 -22.39 -3.05
N GLN A 140 3.00 -21.97 -3.07
CA GLN A 140 3.41 -20.64 -2.62
C GLN A 140 4.24 -19.95 -3.69
N GLY A 141 4.18 -18.62 -3.74
CA GLY A 141 5.02 -17.85 -4.63
C GLY A 141 4.50 -16.44 -4.86
N THR A 142 4.97 -15.83 -5.93
CA THR A 142 4.60 -14.46 -6.33
C THR A 142 3.50 -14.50 -7.38
N GLY A 143 2.37 -13.87 -7.08
CA GLY A 143 1.26 -13.63 -8.01
C GLY A 143 1.29 -12.21 -8.57
N ILE A 144 0.52 -12.00 -9.64
CA ILE A 144 0.35 -10.70 -10.31
C ILE A 144 -0.94 -10.06 -9.80
N VAL A 145 -0.87 -8.78 -9.44
CA VAL A 145 -1.99 -7.98 -8.98
C VAL A 145 -2.52 -7.10 -10.10
N TYR A 146 -3.81 -7.17 -10.34
CA TYR A 146 -4.51 -6.26 -11.24
C TYR A 146 -5.86 -5.86 -10.61
N LYS A 147 -5.99 -4.58 -10.24
CA LYS A 147 -7.13 -4.07 -9.46
C LYS A 147 -7.33 -4.91 -8.20
N ASN A 148 -8.54 -5.42 -7.96
CA ASN A 148 -8.84 -6.28 -6.82
C ASN A 148 -8.74 -7.77 -7.16
N VAL A 149 -7.85 -8.14 -8.09
CA VAL A 149 -7.62 -9.53 -8.50
C VAL A 149 -6.14 -9.87 -8.31
N ILE A 150 -5.85 -11.03 -7.74
CA ILE A 150 -4.52 -11.64 -7.74
C ILE A 150 -4.57 -12.91 -8.56
N MET A 151 -3.66 -13.03 -9.54
CA MET A 151 -3.45 -14.22 -10.35
C MET A 151 -2.16 -14.92 -9.91
N PHE A 152 -2.23 -16.22 -9.66
CA PHE A 152 -1.08 -17.04 -9.27
C PHE A 152 -1.18 -18.44 -9.90
N GLY A 153 -0.31 -18.70 -10.88
CA GLY A 153 -0.33 -19.94 -11.65
C GLY A 153 -1.68 -20.14 -12.34
N GLN A 154 -2.35 -21.25 -12.05
CA GLN A 154 -3.68 -21.60 -12.58
C GLN A 154 -4.83 -21.20 -11.64
N SER A 155 -4.58 -20.28 -10.71
CA SER A 155 -5.54 -19.88 -9.69
C SER A 155 -5.58 -18.36 -9.58
N GLN A 156 -6.72 -17.81 -9.23
CA GLN A 156 -6.89 -16.39 -8.96
C GLN A 156 -7.87 -16.18 -7.82
N ILE A 157 -7.73 -15.05 -7.13
CA ILE A 157 -8.69 -14.57 -6.15
C ILE A 157 -9.12 -13.16 -6.53
N SER A 158 -10.42 -12.86 -6.38
CA SER A 158 -10.98 -11.53 -6.56
C SER A 158 -11.92 -11.16 -5.42
N THR A 159 -12.08 -9.85 -5.17
CA THR A 159 -13.02 -9.30 -4.18
C THR A 159 -13.40 -7.88 -4.56
N ASP A 160 -14.63 -7.46 -4.31
CA ASP A 160 -15.03 -6.05 -4.49
C ASP A 160 -15.10 -5.28 -3.17
N ASP A 161 -15.34 -5.97 -2.06
CA ASP A 161 -15.65 -5.38 -0.74
C ASP A 161 -14.57 -5.65 0.33
N GLY A 162 -13.58 -6.49 0.02
CA GLY A 162 -12.55 -6.90 0.97
C GLY A 162 -13.04 -7.80 2.10
N LYS A 163 -14.23 -8.42 1.95
CA LYS A 163 -14.86 -9.32 2.92
C LYS A 163 -15.28 -10.63 2.27
N ASN A 164 -15.92 -10.55 1.10
CA ASN A 164 -16.33 -11.68 0.28
C ASN A 164 -15.56 -11.66 -1.02
N GLY A 165 -15.32 -12.84 -1.57
CA GLY A 165 -14.59 -12.96 -2.81
C GLY A 165 -14.84 -14.28 -3.51
N GLU A 166 -14.13 -14.45 -4.61
CA GLU A 166 -14.20 -15.66 -5.41
C GLU A 166 -12.78 -16.13 -5.71
N VAL A 167 -12.54 -17.42 -5.48
CA VAL A 167 -11.36 -18.12 -5.98
C VAL A 167 -11.77 -18.88 -7.23
N ILE A 168 -11.07 -18.60 -8.34
CA ILE A 168 -11.21 -19.35 -9.58
C ILE A 168 -9.92 -20.13 -9.79
N TYR A 169 -10.02 -21.42 -10.08
CA TYR A 169 -8.85 -22.21 -10.44
C TYR A 169 -9.14 -23.19 -11.58
N GLN A 170 -8.10 -23.54 -12.31
CA GLN A 170 -8.15 -24.54 -13.38
C GLN A 170 -7.56 -25.86 -12.88
N PHE A 171 -8.27 -26.96 -13.15
CA PHE A 171 -7.76 -28.31 -12.95
C PHE A 171 -8.08 -29.14 -14.19
N GLY A 172 -7.03 -29.53 -14.93
CA GLY A 172 -7.16 -30.06 -16.28
C GLY A 172 -7.81 -29.02 -17.20
N ASN A 173 -8.83 -29.44 -17.95
CA ASN A 173 -9.54 -28.57 -18.91
C ASN A 173 -10.80 -27.93 -18.30
N LYS A 174 -10.96 -27.98 -16.97
CA LYS A 174 -12.14 -27.44 -16.27
C LYS A 174 -11.73 -26.31 -15.35
N SER A 175 -12.59 -25.31 -15.26
CA SER A 175 -12.48 -24.21 -14.30
C SER A 175 -13.50 -24.42 -13.19
N TYR A 176 -13.08 -24.18 -11.95
CA TYR A 176 -13.91 -24.24 -10.76
C TYR A 176 -13.91 -22.89 -10.09
N MET A 177 -15.07 -22.48 -9.61
CA MET A 177 -15.29 -21.23 -8.90
C MET A 177 -15.75 -21.57 -7.49
N VAL A 178 -15.09 -20.97 -6.50
CA VAL A 178 -15.36 -21.20 -5.08
C VAL A 178 -15.60 -19.85 -4.42
N PRO A 179 -16.80 -19.59 -3.88
CA PRO A 179 -17.04 -18.39 -3.09
C PRO A 179 -16.22 -18.51 -1.79
N VAL A 180 -15.55 -17.43 -1.42
CA VAL A 180 -14.68 -17.36 -0.23
C VAL A 180 -15.02 -16.15 0.63
N THR A 181 -14.75 -16.27 1.92
CA THR A 181 -14.86 -15.16 2.87
C THR A 181 -13.50 -14.91 3.49
N LYS A 182 -13.21 -13.64 3.76
CA LYS A 182 -12.01 -13.22 4.46
C LYS A 182 -12.09 -13.64 5.92
N LEU A 183 -11.13 -14.43 6.34
CA LEU A 183 -11.01 -14.88 7.71
C LEU A 183 -10.48 -13.74 8.59
N PRO A 184 -10.95 -13.63 9.84
CA PRO A 184 -10.39 -12.70 10.79
C PRO A 184 -8.88 -12.97 10.99
N PRO A 185 -8.07 -11.94 11.29
CA PRO A 185 -6.68 -12.16 11.68
C PRO A 185 -6.62 -13.14 12.85
N LEU A 186 -5.75 -14.13 12.77
CA LEU A 186 -5.41 -14.94 13.94
C LEU A 186 -4.71 -14.00 14.94
N ALA A 187 -5.28 -13.88 16.14
CA ALA A 187 -4.76 -13.08 17.23
C ALA A 187 -3.40 -13.60 17.72
#